data_AF-A0A2N9N1L4-F1
#
_entry.id   AF-A0A2N9N1L4-F1
#
_cell.length_a   1.000
_cell.length_b   1.000
_cell.length_c   1.000
_cell.angle_alpha   90.00
_cell.angle_beta   90.00
_cell.angle_gamma   90.00
#
_symmetry.space_group_name_H-M   'P 1'
#
loop_
_entity.id
_entity.type
_entity.pdbx_description
1 polymer ?
#
loop_
_entity_poly.entity_id
_entity_poly.type
_entity_poly.pdbx_seq_one_letter_code
_entity_poly.pdbx_strand_id
1 'polypeptide(L)'
;MCESARSLLLAYLDALEEYDRIHLVLIGAVKAEDLEGVTAFRSLLDEIKGKLAAARKRFTAHQHTHGCAGAIRFDEPDENWLA
;
A
#
# COMPACT_ATOMS: atom_id res chain seq x y z
N MET A 1 0.34 0.24 21.81
CA MET A 1 -0.41 -0.22 20.63
C MET A 1 -1.15 -1.51 21.00
N CYS A 2 -2.43 -1.65 20.67
CA CYS A 2 -3.17 -2.90 20.93
C CYS A 2 -2.88 -3.96 19.86
N GLU A 3 -3.19 -5.24 20.13
CA GLU A 3 -2.95 -6.36 19.20
C GLU A 3 -3.66 -6.16 17.84
N SER A 4 -4.90 -5.65 17.85
CA SER A 4 -5.62 -5.33 16.62
C SER A 4 -4.91 -4.26 15.79
N ALA A 5 -4.41 -3.20 16.43
CA ALA A 5 -3.63 -2.16 15.76
C ALA A 5 -2.31 -2.72 15.19
N ARG A 6 -1.66 -3.65 15.90
CA ARG A 6 -0.44 -4.33 15.42
C ARG A 6 -0.71 -5.16 14.18
N SER A 7 -1.78 -5.96 14.19
CA SER A 7 -2.18 -6.77 13.03
C SER A 7 -2.53 -5.90 11.81
N LEU A 8 -3.23 -4.79 12.01
CA LEU A 8 -3.54 -3.84 10.95
C LEU A 8 -2.31 -3.12 10.39
N LEU A 9 -1.34 -2.78 11.25
CA LEU A 9 -0.07 -2.21 10.84
C LEU A 9 0.73 -3.21 9.99
N LEU A 10 0.81 -4.47 10.41
CA LEU A 10 1.48 -5.52 9.63
C LEU A 10 0.84 -5.70 8.27
N ALA A 11 -0.50 -5.78 8.21
CA ALA A 11 -1.22 -5.89 6.93
C ALA A 11 -0.97 -4.67 6.00
N TYR A 12 -0.82 -3.47 6.57
CA TYR A 12 -0.43 -2.28 5.81
C TYR A 12 1.01 -2.40 5.28
N LEU A 13 1.97 -2.84 6.10
CA LEU A 13 3.35 -3.01 5.70
C LEU A 13 3.51 -4.10 4.63
N ASP A 14 2.81 -5.22 4.76
CA ASP A 14 2.80 -6.30 3.78
C ASP A 14 2.28 -5.80 2.42
N ALA A 15 1.20 -5.02 2.42
CA ALA A 15 0.66 -4.41 1.21
C ALA A 15 1.61 -3.38 0.58
N LEU A 16 2.36 -2.64 1.41
CA LEU A 16 3.37 -1.68 0.96
C LEU A 16 4.56 -2.39 0.30
N GLU A 17 5.03 -3.48 0.90
CA GLU A 17 6.11 -4.31 0.34
C GLU A 17 5.70 -4.96 -0.97
N GLU A 18 4.46 -5.44 -1.09
CA GLU A 18 3.92 -5.95 -2.36
C GLU A 18 3.87 -4.84 -3.42
N TYR A 19 3.39 -3.64 -3.07
CA TYR A 19 3.33 -2.50 -3.97
C TYR A 19 4.71 -2.09 -4.50
N ASP A 20 5.72 -2.05 -3.63
CA ASP A 20 7.10 -1.74 -3.99
C ASP A 20 7.71 -2.82 -4.91
N ARG A 21 7.49 -4.11 -4.60
CA ARG A 21 7.96 -5.21 -5.45
C ARG A 21 7.39 -5.12 -6.87
N ILE A 22 6.10 -4.86 -7.03
CA ILE A 22 5.48 -4.73 -8.36
C ILE A 22 6.01 -3.49 -9.10
N HIS A 23 6.24 -2.37 -8.41
CA HIS A 23 6.90 -1.20 -8.99
C HIS A 23 8.28 -1.54 -9.59
N LEU A 24 9.10 -2.24 -8.82
CA LEU A 24 10.44 -2.63 -9.27
C LEU A 24 10.40 -3.53 -10.50
N VAL A 25 9.46 -4.47 -10.54
CA VAL A 25 9.26 -5.37 -11.69
C VAL A 25 8.76 -4.60 -12.92
N LEU A 26 7.83 -3.65 -12.75
CA LEU A 26 7.38 -2.77 -13.84
C LEU A 26 8.55 -1.95 -14.41
N ILE A 27 9.39 -1.37 -13.56
CA ILE A 27 10.60 -0.65 -13.99
C ILE A 27 11.54 -1.58 -14.77
N GLY A 28 11.68 -2.84 -14.33
CA GLY A 28 12.43 -3.86 -15.05
C GLY A 28 11.88 -4.11 -16.46
N ALA A 29 10.57 -4.29 -16.60
CA ALA A 29 9.91 -4.48 -17.89
C ALA A 29 10.08 -3.27 -18.83
N VAL A 30 9.97 -2.04 -18.30
CA VAL A 30 10.24 -0.81 -19.08
C VAL A 30 11.67 -0.79 -19.59
N LYS A 31 12.66 -1.10 -18.73
CA LYS A 31 14.08 -1.13 -19.11
C LYS A 31 14.40 -2.21 -20.14
N ALA A 32 13.64 -3.30 -20.15
CA ALA A 32 13.79 -4.40 -21.09
C ALA A 32 13.00 -4.19 -22.41
N GLU A 33 12.28 -3.06 -22.56
CA GLU A 33 11.37 -2.80 -23.68
C GLU A 33 10.27 -3.88 -23.83
N ASP A 34 9.93 -4.57 -22.74
CA ASP A 34 8.90 -5.61 -22.70
C ASP A 34 7.50 -4.98 -22.54
N LEU A 35 6.86 -4.65 -23.67
CA LEU A 35 5.56 -3.99 -23.71
C LEU A 35 4.43 -4.85 -23.11
N GLU A 36 4.52 -6.18 -23.23
CA GLU A 36 3.54 -7.10 -22.66
C GLU A 36 3.67 -7.11 -21.14
N GLY A 37 4.91 -7.26 -20.63
CA GLY A 37 5.22 -7.14 -19.20
C GLY A 37 4.79 -5.80 -18.62
N VAL A 38 5.07 -4.68 -19.30
CA VAL A 38 4.64 -3.35 -18.86
C VAL A 38 3.12 -3.26 -18.71
N THR A 39 2.36 -3.82 -19.66
CA THR A 39 0.89 -3.80 -19.60
C THR A 39 0.38 -4.67 -18.45
N ALA A 40 0.90 -5.89 -18.32
CA ALA A 40 0.52 -6.82 -17.26
C ALA A 40 0.84 -6.27 -15.86
N PHE A 41 2.05 -5.73 -15.66
CA PHE A 41 2.46 -5.18 -14.37
C PHE A 41 1.75 -3.88 -14.03
N ARG A 42 1.34 -3.07 -15.02
CA ARG A 42 0.47 -1.91 -14.77
C ARG A 42 -0.88 -2.32 -14.20
N SER A 43 -1.55 -3.30 -14.80
CA SER A 43 -2.84 -3.78 -14.28
C SER A 43 -2.70 -4.36 -12.88
N LEU A 44 -1.63 -5.12 -12.62
CA LEU A 44 -1.34 -5.65 -11.29
C LEU A 44 -1.07 -4.52 -10.30
N LEU A 45 -0.36 -3.47 -10.72
CA LEU A 45 -0.05 -2.33 -9.88
C LEU A 45 -1.31 -1.59 -9.42
N ASP A 46 -2.28 -1.40 -10.31
CA ASP A 46 -3.57 -0.79 -9.96
C ASP A 46 -4.34 -1.62 -8.93
N GLU A 47 -4.30 -2.96 -9.04
CA GLU A 47 -4.90 -3.85 -8.05
C GLU A 47 -4.24 -3.71 -6.67
N ILE A 48 -2.90 -3.76 -6.63
CA ILE A 48 -2.15 -3.66 -5.37
C ILE A 48 -2.29 -2.26 -4.75
N LYS A 49 -2.36 -1.21 -5.58
CA LYS A 49 -2.67 0.17 -5.15
C LYS A 49 -3.98 0.21 -4.34
N GLY A 50 -5.01 -0.49 -4.81
CA GLY A 50 -6.29 -0.63 -4.11
C GLY A 50 -6.16 -1.36 -2.77
N LYS A 51 -5.41 -2.46 -2.71
CA LYS A 51 -5.15 -3.21 -1.47
C LYS A 51 -4.41 -2.37 -0.43
N LEU A 52 -3.37 -1.66 -0.85
CA LEU A 52 -2.58 -0.76 -0.02
C LEU A 52 -3.44 0.39 0.55
N ALA A 53 -4.26 1.03 -0.29
CA ALA A 53 -5.19 2.07 0.14
C ALA A 53 -6.21 1.54 1.17
N ALA A 54 -6.77 0.35 0.94
CA ALA A 54 -7.69 -0.28 1.87
C ALA A 54 -7.03 -0.63 3.22
N ALA A 55 -5.81 -1.18 3.21
CA ALA A 55 -5.05 -1.51 4.42
C ALA A 55 -4.72 -0.26 5.23
N ARG A 56 -4.24 0.81 4.58
CA ARG A 56 -4.01 2.12 5.20
C ARG A 56 -5.29 2.65 5.84
N LYS A 57 -6.40 2.69 5.10
CA LYS A 57 -7.69 3.18 5.60
C LYS A 57 -8.15 2.44 6.85
N ARG A 58 -8.03 1.10 6.88
CA ARG A 58 -8.41 0.29 8.05
C ARG A 58 -7.54 0.60 9.26
N PHE A 59 -6.23 0.70 9.07
CA PHE A 59 -5.32 1.01 10.16
C PHE A 59 -5.54 2.43 10.71
N THR A 60 -5.64 3.44 9.84
CA THR A 60 -5.95 4.82 10.23
C THR A 60 -7.29 4.93 10.95
N ALA A 61 -8.34 4.27 10.45
CA ALA A 61 -9.65 4.26 11.11
C ALA A 61 -9.56 3.67 12.54
N HIS A 62 -8.83 2.57 12.70
CA HIS A 62 -8.61 1.97 14.01
C HIS A 62 -7.85 2.91 14.96
N GLN A 63 -6.81 3.60 14.48
CA GLN A 63 -6.06 4.59 15.26
C GLN A 63 -6.98 5.72 15.77
N HIS A 64 -7.85 6.24 14.91
CA HIS A 64 -8.82 7.29 15.29
C HIS A 64 -9.86 6.79 16.30
N THR A 65 -10.46 5.62 16.07
CA THR A 65 -11.52 5.10 16.94
C THR A 65 -11.02 4.70 18.33
N HIS A 66 -9.82 4.12 18.41
CA HIS A 66 -9.33 3.53 19.67
C HIS A 66 -8.20 4.33 20.34
N GLY A 67 -7.84 5.51 19.82
CA GLY A 67 -6.74 6.31 20.36
C GLY A 67 -5.40 5.58 20.40
N CYS A 68 -5.24 4.55 19.57
CA CYS A 68 -4.05 3.72 19.54
C CYS A 68 -2.90 4.49 18.87
N ALA A 69 -2.13 5.23 19.67
CA ALA A 69 -0.89 5.86 19.21
C ALA A 69 0.11 4.80 18.74
N GLY A 70 0.57 4.93 17.50
CA GLY A 70 1.55 4.06 16.87
C GLY A 70 2.66 4.87 16.19
N ALA A 71 3.80 4.22 15.91
CA ALA A 71 4.99 4.84 15.33
C ALA A 71 4.75 5.51 13.96
N ILE A 72 3.72 5.07 13.24
CA ILE A 72 3.30 5.67 11.97
C ILE A 72 2.00 6.43 12.23
N ARG A 73 2.05 7.75 12.04
CA ARG A 73 0.89 8.63 12.05
C ARG A 73 0.68 9.09 10.60
N PHE A 74 -0.47 8.73 10.06
CA PHE A 74 -0.88 9.27 8.78
C PHE A 74 -1.56 10.61 9.07
N ASP A 75 -1.06 11.69 8.48
CA ASP A 75 -1.85 12.92 8.36
C ASP A 75 -3.11 12.61 7.53
N GLU A 76 -4.11 13.50 7.58
CA GLU A 76 -5.44 13.31 6.98
C GLU A 76 -5.38 12.61 5.62
N PRO A 77 -6.35 11.72 5.32
CA PRO A 77 -6.32 10.91 4.10
C PRO A 77 -6.41 11.81 2.87
N ASP A 78 -5.26 12.20 2.34
CA ASP A 78 -5.17 12.84 1.04
C ASP A 78 -5.62 11.80 -0.01
N GLU A 79 -6.70 12.11 -0.71
CA GLU A 79 -7.27 11.27 -1.76
C GLU A 79 -6.27 11.04 -2.92
N ASN A 80 -5.20 11.86 -2.99
CA ASN A 80 -4.14 11.78 -3.98
C ASN A 80 -2.82 11.14 -3.48
N TRP A 81 -2.80 10.46 -2.34
CA TRP A 81 -1.52 9.98 -1.77
C TRP A 81 -0.74 8.96 -2.61
N LEU A 82 -1.36 8.38 -3.65
CA LEU A 82 -0.73 7.48 -4.62
C LEU A 82 -0.88 7.97 -6.07
N ALA A 83 -1.26 9.24 -6.29
CA ALA A 83 -1.42 9.83 -7.61
C ALA A 83 -0.07 10.22 -8.22
#